data_AF-A0A7W1TY30-F1
#
_entry.id   AF-A0A7W1TY30-F1
#
_cell.length_a   1.000
_cell.length_b   1.000
_cell.length_c   1.000
_cell.angle_alpha   90.00
_cell.angle_beta   90.00
_cell.angle_gamma   90.00
#
_symmetry.space_group_name_H-M   'P 1'
#
loop_
_entity.id
_entity.type
_entity.pdbx_description
1 polymer ?
#
loop_
_entity_poly.entity_id
_entity_poly.type
_entity_poly.pdbx_seq_one_letter_code
_entity_poly.pdbx_strand_id
1 'polypeptide(L)'
;MSALLLAQIQPIPTPQIEWSAVSPLLVLVGGALLLLTAAALTRSRPPKGFYALFTVATAVLAAVCSALMWGRVTDPERGAFS
;
A
#
# COMPACT_ATOMS: atom_id res chain seq x y z
N MET A 1 -24.69 -35.40 -18.79
CA MET A 1 -23.22 -35.27 -18.98
C MET A 1 -22.69 -33.93 -18.50
N SER A 2 -23.40 -32.81 -18.72
CA SER A 2 -22.99 -31.46 -18.29
C SER A 2 -22.89 -31.27 -16.77
N ALA A 3 -23.78 -31.89 -15.98
CA ALA A 3 -23.78 -31.78 -14.51
C ALA A 3 -22.53 -32.41 -13.84
N LEU A 4 -21.95 -33.45 -14.46
CA LEU A 4 -20.72 -34.07 -13.96
C LEU A 4 -19.50 -33.19 -14.19
N LEU A 5 -19.47 -32.38 -15.26
CA LEU A 5 -18.38 -31.42 -15.49
C LEU A 5 -18.36 -30.31 -14.44
N LEU A 6 -19.52 -29.74 -14.07
CA LEU A 6 -19.57 -28.74 -12.99
C LEU A 6 -19.16 -29.31 -11.62
N ALA A 7 -19.47 -30.59 -11.36
CA ALA A 7 -19.03 -31.26 -10.13
C ALA A 7 -17.51 -31.50 -10.06
N GLN A 8 -16.80 -31.41 -11.19
CA GLN A 8 -15.34 -31.53 -11.27
C GLN A 8 -14.62 -30.17 -11.22
N ILE A 9 -15.36 -29.04 -11.25
CA ILE A 9 -14.78 -27.73 -10.94
C ILE A 9 -14.48 -27.71 -9.44
N GLN A 10 -13.23 -28.00 -9.09
CA GLN A 10 -12.68 -27.65 -7.79
C GLN A 10 -12.32 -26.16 -7.82
N PRO A 11 -12.83 -25.34 -6.89
CA PRO A 11 -12.45 -23.94 -6.79
C PRO A 11 -10.94 -23.82 -6.72
N ILE A 12 -10.35 -22.99 -7.57
CA ILE A 12 -8.91 -22.72 -7.52
C ILE A 12 -8.65 -21.96 -6.21
N PRO A 13 -7.81 -22.48 -5.30
CA PRO A 13 -7.42 -21.73 -4.12
C PRO A 13 -6.62 -20.50 -4.58
N THR A 14 -7.28 -19.34 -4.56
CA THR A 14 -6.62 -18.07 -4.82
C THR A 14 -5.91 -17.61 -3.55
N PRO A 15 -4.62 -17.23 -3.63
CA PRO A 15 -3.92 -16.68 -2.47
C PRO A 15 -4.62 -15.40 -2.04
N GLN A 16 -4.78 -15.22 -0.73
CA GLN A 16 -5.32 -13.97 -0.19
C GLN A 16 -4.28 -12.87 -0.35
N ILE A 17 -4.74 -11.67 -0.72
CA ILE A 17 -3.87 -10.52 -0.91
C ILE A 17 -3.53 -9.95 0.47
N GLU A 18 -2.25 -10.01 0.83
CA GLU A 18 -1.73 -9.37 2.03
C GLU A 18 -1.62 -7.85 1.84
N TRP A 19 -2.74 -7.14 2.01
CA TRP A 19 -2.84 -5.67 1.89
C TRP A 19 -1.83 -4.91 2.75
N SER A 20 -1.42 -5.52 3.87
CA SER A 20 -0.40 -4.95 4.75
C SER A 20 0.97 -4.83 4.06
N ALA A 21 1.31 -5.75 3.16
CA ALA A 21 2.57 -5.75 2.42
C ALA A 21 2.66 -4.63 1.37
N VAL A 22 1.51 -4.22 0.82
CA VAL A 22 1.41 -3.17 -0.21
C VAL A 22 1.25 -1.76 0.41
N SER A 23 1.04 -1.69 1.72
CA SER A 23 0.77 -0.43 2.44
C SER A 23 1.81 0.70 2.20
N PRO A 24 3.14 0.46 2.12
CA PRO A 24 4.09 1.55 1.92
C PRO A 24 3.92 2.22 0.55
N LEU A 25 3.59 1.44 -0.47
CA LEU A 25 3.32 1.94 -1.82
C LEU A 25 1.99 2.72 -1.86
N LEU A 26 0.97 2.23 -1.16
CA LEU A 26 -0.32 2.93 -1.06
C LEU A 26 -0.18 4.30 -0.39
N VAL A 27 0.69 4.42 0.62
CA VAL A 27 0.98 5.70 1.26
C VAL A 27 1.66 6.66 0.29
N LEU A 28 2.65 6.21 -0.49
CA LEU A 28 3.34 7.05 -1.48
C LEU A 28 2.39 7.54 -2.57
N VAL A 29 1.61 6.61 -3.15
CA VAL A 29 0.63 6.94 -4.20
C VAL A 29 -0.46 7.84 -3.65
N GLY A 30 -1.01 7.52 -2.47
CA GLY A 30 -2.02 8.33 -1.80
C GLY A 30 -1.53 9.75 -1.50
N GLY A 31 -0.31 9.90 -0.98
CA GLY A 31 0.29 11.21 -0.75
C GLY A 31 0.52 11.99 -2.03
N ALA A 32 1.03 11.35 -3.09
CA ALA A 32 1.21 11.98 -4.39
C ALA A 32 -0.13 12.47 -4.97
N LEU A 33 -1.18 11.66 -4.91
CA LEU A 33 -2.51 12.02 -5.38
C LEU A 33 -3.14 13.14 -4.55
N LEU A 34 -2.96 13.12 -3.22
CA LEU A 34 -3.43 14.21 -2.35
C LEU A 34 -2.72 15.52 -2.66
N LEU A 35 -1.39 15.50 -2.85
CA LEU A 35 -0.63 16.69 -3.22
C LEU A 35 -1.04 17.19 -4.61
N LEU A 36 -1.22 16.28 -5.57
CA LEU A 36 -1.68 16.64 -6.91
C LEU A 36 -3.07 17.27 -6.88
N THR A 37 -4.01 16.68 -6.11
CA THR A 37 -5.36 17.20 -5.94
C THR A 37 -5.32 18.58 -5.27
N ALA A 38 -4.54 18.73 -4.20
CA ALA A 38 -4.36 20.00 -3.52
C ALA A 38 -3.75 21.06 -4.45
N ALA A 39 -2.73 20.71 -5.23
CA ALA A 39 -2.10 21.61 -6.20
C ALA A 39 -3.07 22.01 -7.32
N ALA A 40 -3.94 21.10 -7.77
CA ALA A 40 -4.94 21.37 -8.79
C ALA A 40 -6.05 22.33 -8.30
N LEU A 41 -6.48 22.19 -7.05
CA LEU A 41 -7.48 23.09 -6.43
C LEU A 41 -6.86 24.43 -5.98
N THR A 42 -5.56 24.44 -5.71
CA THR A 42 -4.86 25.62 -5.19
C THR A 42 -4.51 26.57 -6.33
N ARG A 43 -5.36 27.60 -6.53
CA ARG A 43 -5.12 28.66 -7.51
C ARG A 43 -4.10 29.71 -7.05
N SER A 44 -3.86 29.81 -5.75
CA SER A 44 -2.89 30.73 -5.14
C SER A 44 -1.53 30.06 -4.94
N ARG A 45 -0.42 30.77 -5.16
CA ARG A 45 0.91 30.20 -4.88
C ARG A 45 1.03 29.87 -3.39
N PRO A 46 1.26 28.60 -2.99
CA PRO A 46 1.47 28.27 -1.60
C PRO A 46 2.80 28.87 -1.11
N PRO A 47 2.95 29.08 0.20
CA PRO A 47 4.16 29.60 0.79
C PRO A 47 5.36 28.70 0.46
N LYS A 48 6.54 29.31 0.32
CA LYS A 48 7.79 28.60 0.03
C LYS A 48 7.98 27.47 1.05
N GLY A 49 8.15 26.24 0.56
CA GLY A 49 8.41 25.06 1.40
C GLY A 49 7.21 24.19 1.73
N PHE A 50 5.97 24.61 1.45
CA PHE A 50 4.77 23.79 1.72
C PHE A 50 4.82 22.42 1.03
N TYR A 51 5.13 22.42 -0.26
CA TYR A 51 5.27 21.18 -1.03
C TYR A 51 6.38 20.29 -0.47
N ALA A 52 7.54 20.87 -0.14
CA ALA A 52 8.65 20.12 0.45
C ALA A 52 8.24 19.45 1.78
N LEU A 53 7.58 20.18 2.67
CA LEU A 53 7.10 19.64 3.94
C LEU A 53 6.11 18.48 3.75
N PHE A 54 5.15 18.63 2.82
CA PHE A 54 4.18 17.57 2.54
C PHE A 54 4.87 16.32 1.97
N THR A 55 5.82 16.50 1.06
CA THR A 55 6.55 15.37 0.45
C THR A 55 7.39 14.63 1.51
N VAL A 56 8.04 15.38 2.40
CA VAL A 56 8.79 14.81 3.53
C VAL A 56 7.85 14.05 4.47
N ALA A 57 6.70 14.62 4.83
CA ALA A 57 5.72 13.94 5.69
C ALA A 57 5.22 12.63 5.06
N THR A 58 4.94 12.64 3.76
CA THR A 58 4.53 11.44 3.00
C THR A 58 5.63 10.38 2.99
N ALA A 59 6.88 10.80 2.76
CA ALA A 59 8.03 9.89 2.77
C ALA A 59 8.25 9.27 4.17
N VAL A 60 8.10 10.05 5.24
CA VAL A 60 8.19 9.57 6.62
C VAL A 60 7.09 8.56 6.92
N LEU A 61 5.84 8.84 6.53
CA LEU A 61 4.73 7.89 6.68
C LEU A 61 5.01 6.57 5.96
N ALA A 62 5.51 6.62 4.72
CA ALA A 62 5.86 5.42 3.95
C ALA A 62 7.01 4.64 4.61
N ALA A 63 8.03 5.34 5.12
CA ALA A 63 9.14 4.74 5.84
C ALA A 63 8.68 4.04 7.13
N VAL A 64 7.75 4.64 7.89
CA VAL A 64 7.16 4.03 9.08
C VAL A 64 6.38 2.76 8.72
N CYS A 65 5.54 2.80 7.68
CA CYS A 65 4.84 1.60 7.20
C CYS A 65 5.82 0.48 6.82
N SER A 66 6.91 0.83 6.13
CA SER A 66 7.95 -0.12 5.76
C SER A 66 8.68 -0.70 6.97
N ALA A 67 9.01 0.12 7.97
CA ALA A 67 9.67 -0.31 9.20
C ALA A 67 8.78 -1.25 10.04
N LEU A 68 7.48 -0.97 10.15
CA LEU A 68 6.53 -1.85 10.83
C LEU A 68 6.42 -3.21 10.11
N MET A 69 6.45 -3.20 8.77
CA MET A 69 6.46 -4.42 7.98
C MET A 69 7.75 -5.24 8.18
N TRP A 70 8.90 -4.57 8.31
CA TRP A 70 10.18 -5.22 8.60
C TRP A 70 10.14 -6.03 9.91
N GLY A 71 9.49 -5.49 10.94
CA GLY A 71 9.27 -6.22 12.20
C GLY A 71 8.51 -7.53 12.01
N ARG A 72 7.55 -7.58 11.06
CA ARG A 72 6.81 -8.80 10.74
C ARG A 72 7.62 -9.80 9.91
N VAL A 73 8.45 -9.31 8.99
CA VAL A 73 9.34 -10.15 8.16
C VAL A 73 10.43 -10.79 9.00
N THR A 74 10.93 -10.06 10.01
CA THR A 74 12.04 -10.51 10.87
C THR A 74 11.56 -11.28 12.10
N ASP A 75 10.26 -11.49 12.25
CA ASP A 75 9.66 -12.16 13.40
C ASP A 75 10.15 -13.63 13.50
N PRO A 76 11.03 -13.95 14.48
CA PRO A 76 11.75 -15.23 14.50
C PRO A 76 10.83 -16.42 14.80
N GLU A 77 9.64 -16.16 15.34
CA GLU A 77 8.68 -17.17 15.77
C GLU A 77 7.72 -17.58 14.64
N ARG A 78 7.66 -16.80 13.56
CA ARG A 78 6.79 -17.00 12.40
C ARG A 78 7.47 -17.75 11.24
N GLY A 79 8.79 -17.66 11.13
CA GLY A 79 9.54 -18.20 9.99
C GLY A 79 9.30 -17.38 8.71
N ALA A 80 10.29 -17.30 7.83
CA ALA A 80 10.35 -16.31 6.74
C ALA A 80 9.19 -16.37 5.71
N PHE A 81 8.38 -17.44 5.67
CA PHE A 81 7.37 -17.67 4.63
C PHE A 81 6.11 -18.46 5.10
N SER A 82 5.63 -18.29 6.34
CA SER A 82 4.40 -18.97 6.82
C SER A 82 3.11 -18.25 6.43
#